data_AF-A0A653DDQ1-F1
#
_entry.id   AF-A0A653DDQ1-F1
#
_cell.length_a   1.000
_cell.length_b   1.000
_cell.length_c   1.000
_cell.angle_alpha   90.00
_cell.angle_beta   90.00
_cell.angle_gamma   90.00
#
_symmetry.space_group_name_H-M   'P 1'
#
loop_
_entity.id
_entity.type
_entity.pdbx_description
1 polymer ?
#
loop_
_entity_poly.entity_id
_entity_poly.type
_entity_poly.pdbx_seq_one_letter_code
_entity_poly.pdbx_strand_id
1 'polypeptide(L)'
;MVEMEQDYPINNKRPSSNPEIQNEQKKVKHFNAKEFRKQLNSSSKLQVLQDFQNSIKSEPSKRDCIVDYLQNGGTCIELLQTLEFDSTLPPSLVFEIVAYVLLKVNASCPQYQNSSIEACRYVLNNYVTVVNKMLNLSSTTPERKACLKLLTAMVALSPALAKDILVHVNFHSTNVELLTKHTGEKDSVRDHFVRFLTAFLVDGHYPALSMLLEKKGFITSIIGGLQAIPANSFNLYTTIHDGFNSWEIYDHLLSWNSLC
;
A
#
# COMPACT_ATOMS: atom_id res chain seq x y z
N MET A 1 24.96 -40.82 80.48
CA MET A 1 26.13 -40.12 79.90
C MET A 1 26.26 -40.67 78.48
N VAL A 2 25.68 -40.05 77.45
CA VAL A 2 26.01 -38.72 76.85
C VAL A 2 27.42 -38.77 76.26
N GLU A 3 27.74 -38.49 75.00
CA GLU A 3 27.04 -38.10 73.75
C GLU A 3 28.11 -38.28 72.63
N MET A 4 27.71 -38.56 71.39
CA MET A 4 28.61 -38.53 70.23
C MET A 4 28.50 -37.15 69.56
N GLU A 5 29.57 -36.35 69.57
CA GLU A 5 29.64 -35.07 68.88
C GLU A 5 29.90 -35.24 67.38
N GLN A 6 29.05 -34.58 66.59
CA GLN A 6 29.10 -34.44 65.15
C GLN A 6 29.89 -33.18 64.75
N ASP A 7 30.67 -33.34 63.69
CA ASP A 7 31.52 -32.36 63.04
C ASP A 7 30.67 -31.34 62.22
N TYR A 8 30.84 -30.04 62.47
CA TYR A 8 30.19 -28.96 61.72
C TYR A 8 31.21 -28.21 60.85
N PRO A 9 30.98 -28.02 59.53
CA PRO A 9 31.78 -27.13 58.71
C PRO A 9 31.19 -25.71 58.58
N ILE A 10 32.12 -24.81 58.27
CA ILE A 10 32.10 -23.34 58.32
C ILE A 10 31.11 -22.70 57.33
N ASN A 11 30.34 -21.74 57.84
CA ASN A 11 29.42 -20.87 57.10
C ASN A 11 30.16 -19.69 56.44
N ASN A 12 30.01 -19.53 55.13
CA ASN A 12 30.22 -18.24 54.46
C ASN A 12 29.07 -17.96 53.49
N LYS A 13 28.18 -17.03 53.89
CA LYS A 13 27.11 -16.46 53.09
C LYS A 13 27.67 -15.61 51.95
N ARG A 14 27.11 -15.75 50.74
CA ARG A 14 26.57 -14.62 49.96
C ARG A 14 25.51 -15.10 48.95
N PRO A 15 24.47 -14.29 48.67
CA PRO A 15 23.25 -14.71 47.99
C PRO A 15 23.24 -14.32 46.51
N SER A 16 22.62 -15.14 45.66
CA SER A 16 21.91 -14.65 44.47
C SER A 16 20.91 -15.69 44.00
N SER A 17 19.69 -15.52 44.48
CA SER A 17 18.47 -16.04 43.89
C SER A 17 18.29 -15.46 42.48
N ASN A 18 18.30 -16.30 41.46
CA ASN A 18 17.72 -15.98 40.16
C ASN A 18 16.21 -16.27 40.23
N PRO A 19 15.32 -15.28 40.21
CA PRO A 19 13.93 -15.52 39.86
C PRO A 19 13.81 -15.62 38.33
N GLU A 20 13.12 -16.68 37.94
CA GLU A 20 12.66 -17.03 36.61
C GLU A 20 12.19 -15.81 35.80
N ILE A 21 12.93 -15.48 34.75
CA ILE A 21 12.40 -14.66 33.66
C ILE A 21 11.60 -15.61 32.77
N GLN A 22 10.28 -15.58 32.93
CA GLN A 22 9.33 -16.15 31.98
C GLN A 22 9.53 -15.42 30.66
N ASN A 23 10.29 -16.05 29.75
CA ASN A 23 10.33 -15.64 28.35
C ASN A 23 8.95 -15.95 27.74
N GLU A 24 8.06 -14.97 27.77
CA GLU A 24 6.94 -14.89 26.84
C GLU A 24 7.52 -14.83 25.42
N GLN A 25 7.72 -16.00 24.83
CA GLN A 25 7.89 -16.13 23.40
C GLN A 25 6.63 -15.56 22.75
N LYS A 26 6.67 -14.29 22.32
CA LYS A 26 5.71 -13.71 21.39
C LYS A 26 5.71 -14.59 20.15
N LYS A 27 4.80 -15.57 20.11
CA LYS A 27 4.50 -16.35 18.92
C LYS A 27 4.17 -15.35 17.83
N VAL A 28 5.02 -15.25 16.82
CA VAL A 28 4.76 -14.49 15.60
C VAL A 28 3.47 -15.07 15.02
N LYS A 29 2.34 -14.39 15.20
CA LYS A 29 1.07 -14.77 14.60
C LYS A 29 1.24 -14.61 13.09
N HIS A 30 1.40 -15.72 12.39
CA HIS A 30 1.36 -15.73 10.95
C HIS A 30 -0.04 -15.33 10.47
N PHE A 31 -0.10 -14.53 9.40
CA PHE A 31 -1.35 -14.17 8.74
C PHE A 31 -2.13 -15.42 8.31
N ASN A 32 -3.45 -15.40 8.49
CA ASN A 32 -4.36 -16.44 8.06
C ASN A 32 -5.54 -15.80 7.33
N ALA A 33 -5.61 -16.00 6.01
CA ALA A 33 -6.64 -15.39 5.17
C ALA A 33 -8.08 -15.77 5.57
N LYS A 34 -8.33 -17.02 5.97
CA LYS A 34 -9.69 -17.47 6.35
C LYS A 34 -10.19 -16.76 7.60
N GLU A 35 -9.31 -16.65 8.60
CA GLU A 35 -9.64 -15.94 9.84
C GLU A 35 -9.79 -14.44 9.60
N PHE A 36 -8.90 -13.84 8.81
CA PHE A 36 -9.00 -12.43 8.40
C PHE A 36 -10.36 -12.14 7.75
N ARG A 37 -10.76 -12.92 6.75
CA ARG A 37 -12.05 -12.73 6.05
C ARG A 37 -13.25 -12.88 6.97
N LYS A 38 -13.22 -13.84 7.91
CA LYS A 38 -14.27 -14.00 8.92
C LYS A 38 -14.36 -12.77 9.83
N GLN A 39 -13.22 -12.19 10.20
CA GLN A 39 -13.13 -11.02 11.06
C GLN A 39 -13.48 -9.70 10.36
N LEU A 40 -13.52 -9.63 9.02
CA LEU A 40 -13.99 -8.43 8.30
C LEU A 40 -15.45 -8.08 8.61
N ASN A 41 -16.24 -9.05 9.11
CA ASN A 41 -17.63 -8.85 9.53
C ASN A 41 -17.80 -8.66 11.05
N SER A 42 -16.72 -8.66 11.83
CA SER A 42 -16.78 -8.46 13.28
C SER A 42 -16.85 -6.97 13.66
N SER A 43 -16.95 -6.67 14.95
CA SER A 43 -16.86 -5.30 15.47
C SER A 43 -15.41 -4.77 15.50
N SER A 44 -14.40 -5.58 15.21
CA SER A 44 -12.97 -5.24 15.30
C SER A 44 -12.33 -4.94 13.93
N LYS A 45 -13.12 -4.52 12.93
CA LYS A 45 -12.67 -4.38 11.52
C LYS A 45 -11.42 -3.51 11.36
N LEU A 46 -11.35 -2.38 12.09
CA LEU A 46 -10.23 -1.45 11.99
C LEU A 46 -8.90 -2.13 12.33
N GLN A 47 -8.84 -2.82 13.47
CA GLN A 47 -7.63 -3.52 13.91
C GLN A 47 -7.25 -4.63 12.92
N VAL A 48 -8.24 -5.37 12.43
CA VAL A 48 -8.05 -6.48 11.48
C VAL A 48 -7.44 -5.99 10.16
N LEU A 49 -7.92 -4.85 9.64
CA LEU A 49 -7.37 -4.22 8.44
C LEU A 49 -5.96 -3.67 8.67
N GLN A 50 -5.69 -3.07 9.84
CA GLN A 50 -4.35 -2.60 10.20
C GLN A 50 -3.36 -3.75 10.31
N ASP A 51 -3.74 -4.86 10.96
CA ASP A 51 -2.90 -6.05 11.08
C ASP A 51 -2.60 -6.67 9.71
N PHE A 52 -3.59 -6.69 8.81
CA PHE A 52 -3.38 -7.12 7.44
C PHE A 52 -2.43 -6.18 6.69
N GLN A 53 -2.61 -4.86 6.79
CA GLN A 53 -1.71 -3.90 6.17
C GLN A 53 -0.27 -4.05 6.67
N ASN A 54 -0.09 -4.27 7.98
CA ASN A 54 1.23 -4.51 8.57
C ASN A 54 1.84 -5.82 8.07
N SER A 55 1.01 -6.86 7.87
CA SER A 55 1.43 -8.14 7.29
C SER A 55 1.86 -8.00 5.82
N ILE A 56 1.24 -7.08 5.06
CA ILE A 56 1.66 -6.76 3.69
C ILE A 56 3.01 -6.03 3.69
N LYS A 57 3.18 -5.04 4.58
CA LYS A 57 4.39 -4.20 4.63
C LYS A 57 5.63 -4.92 5.20
N SER A 58 5.45 -6.04 5.88
CA SER A 58 6.56 -6.81 6.48
C SER A 58 7.04 -7.92 5.51
N GLU A 59 8.17 -7.69 4.83
CA GLU A 59 8.70 -8.59 3.79
C GLU A 59 10.09 -9.18 4.14
N PRO A 60 10.43 -10.43 3.70
CA PRO A 60 9.56 -11.44 3.12
C PRO A 60 9.11 -12.42 4.20
N SER A 61 7.84 -12.33 4.59
CA SER A 61 7.19 -13.46 5.24
C SER A 61 7.22 -14.67 4.27
N LYS A 62 7.37 -15.90 4.78
CA LYS A 62 7.44 -17.13 3.95
C LYS A 62 6.24 -17.34 3.01
N ARG A 63 5.16 -16.57 3.19
CA ARG A 63 3.90 -16.71 2.48
C ARG A 63 3.37 -15.33 2.17
N ASP A 64 3.17 -15.04 0.91
CA ASP A 64 2.57 -13.79 0.45
C ASP A 64 1.11 -13.71 0.94
N CYS A 65 0.85 -12.80 1.88
CA CYS A 65 -0.45 -12.66 2.51
C CYS A 65 -1.55 -12.19 1.53
N ILE A 66 -1.18 -11.46 0.48
CA ILE A 66 -2.13 -11.03 -0.55
C ILE A 66 -2.52 -12.24 -1.42
N VAL A 67 -1.53 -13.06 -1.80
CA VAL A 67 -1.80 -14.28 -2.56
C VAL A 67 -2.66 -15.24 -1.74
N ASP A 68 -2.36 -15.42 -0.45
CA ASP A 68 -3.18 -16.25 0.46
C ASP A 68 -4.61 -15.68 0.59
N TYR A 69 -4.76 -14.36 0.71
CA TYR A 69 -6.07 -13.70 0.74
C TYR A 69 -6.90 -13.98 -0.52
N LEU A 70 -6.31 -13.78 -1.70
CA LEU A 70 -6.97 -14.01 -2.99
C LEU A 70 -7.34 -15.49 -3.20
N GLN A 71 -6.42 -16.42 -2.89
CA GLN A 71 -6.65 -17.86 -3.01
C GLN A 71 -7.77 -18.37 -2.10
N ASN A 72 -8.01 -17.70 -0.98
CA ASN A 72 -9.11 -18.02 -0.08
C ASN A 72 -10.40 -17.29 -0.45
N GLY A 73 -10.53 -16.73 -1.66
CA GLY A 73 -11.75 -16.08 -2.17
C GLY A 73 -11.91 -14.62 -1.77
N GLY A 74 -10.85 -13.98 -1.25
CA GLY A 74 -10.81 -12.55 -1.00
C GLY A 74 -10.88 -11.73 -2.30
N THR A 75 -11.49 -10.55 -2.25
CA THR A 75 -11.62 -9.66 -3.41
C THR A 75 -11.45 -8.20 -3.01
N CYS A 76 -11.03 -7.35 -3.96
CA CYS A 76 -10.99 -5.91 -3.73
C CYS A 76 -12.39 -5.33 -3.38
N ILE A 77 -13.46 -5.89 -3.94
CA ILE A 77 -14.84 -5.48 -3.63
C ILE A 77 -15.18 -5.77 -2.16
N GLU A 78 -14.84 -6.95 -1.65
CA GLU A 78 -15.04 -7.30 -0.23
C GLU A 78 -14.37 -6.29 0.70
N LEU A 79 -13.14 -5.85 0.38
CA LEU A 79 -12.44 -4.81 1.12
C LEU A 79 -13.14 -3.45 1.03
N LEU A 80 -13.56 -3.05 -0.18
CA LEU A 80 -14.24 -1.76 -0.39
C LEU A 80 -15.58 -1.69 0.37
N GLN A 81 -16.36 -2.77 0.33
CA GLN A 81 -17.65 -2.87 1.02
C GLN A 81 -17.53 -2.71 2.54
N THR A 82 -16.36 -2.92 3.14
CA THR A 82 -16.16 -2.62 4.57
C THR A 82 -16.48 -1.16 4.91
N LEU A 83 -16.24 -0.23 3.98
CA LEU A 83 -16.55 1.20 4.13
C LEU A 83 -18.06 1.51 4.07
N GLU A 84 -18.87 0.63 3.48
CA GLU A 84 -20.34 0.81 3.43
C GLU A 84 -20.99 0.46 4.75
N PHE A 85 -20.47 -0.57 5.41
CA PHE A 85 -21.03 -1.10 6.65
C PHE A 85 -20.42 -0.48 7.91
N ASP A 86 -19.36 0.31 7.76
CA ASP A 86 -18.68 0.95 8.88
C ASP A 86 -18.05 2.29 8.48
N SER A 87 -18.81 3.37 8.71
CA SER A 87 -18.36 4.74 8.42
C SER A 87 -17.24 5.23 9.33
N THR A 88 -16.87 4.48 10.37
CA THR A 88 -15.74 4.83 11.25
C THR A 88 -14.40 4.42 10.65
N LEU A 89 -14.41 3.52 9.66
CA LEU A 89 -13.21 3.10 8.97
C LEU A 89 -12.63 4.23 8.12
N PRO A 90 -11.32 4.52 8.24
CA PRO A 90 -10.67 5.51 7.40
C PRO A 90 -10.55 4.99 5.96
N PRO A 91 -11.11 5.70 4.95
CA PRO A 91 -11.00 5.28 3.55
C PRO A 91 -9.56 5.13 3.06
N SER A 92 -8.64 5.93 3.62
CA SER A 92 -7.20 5.84 3.32
C SER A 92 -6.60 4.45 3.62
N LEU A 93 -7.00 3.80 4.71
CA LEU A 93 -6.53 2.46 5.06
C LEU A 93 -7.00 1.44 4.03
N VAL A 94 -8.29 1.44 3.72
CA VAL A 94 -8.89 0.49 2.77
C VAL A 94 -8.34 0.71 1.36
N PHE A 95 -8.24 1.97 0.90
CA PHE A 95 -7.69 2.30 -0.41
C PHE A 95 -6.22 1.90 -0.55
N GLU A 96 -5.41 2.06 0.50
CA GLU A 96 -4.02 1.62 0.48
C GLU A 96 -3.91 0.09 0.41
N ILE A 97 -4.72 -0.66 1.17
CA ILE A 97 -4.77 -2.13 1.09
C ILE A 97 -5.21 -2.57 -0.30
N VAL A 98 -6.28 -1.97 -0.85
CA VAL A 98 -6.74 -2.28 -2.21
C VAL A 98 -5.64 -1.99 -3.23
N ALA A 99 -4.92 -0.88 -3.13
CA ALA A 99 -3.80 -0.57 -4.01
C ALA A 99 -2.72 -1.68 -3.98
N TYR A 100 -2.36 -2.20 -2.81
CA TYR A 100 -1.43 -3.32 -2.69
C TYR A 100 -1.95 -4.58 -3.39
N VAL A 101 -3.24 -4.90 -3.21
CA VAL A 101 -3.85 -6.05 -3.88
C VAL A 101 -3.83 -5.89 -5.40
N LEU A 102 -4.19 -4.72 -5.93
CA LEU A 102 -4.19 -4.45 -7.36
C LEU A 102 -2.79 -4.56 -7.97
N LEU A 103 -1.78 -4.00 -7.31
CA LEU A 103 -0.38 -4.11 -7.76
C LEU A 103 0.09 -5.57 -7.76
N LYS A 104 -0.26 -6.36 -6.74
CA LYS A 104 0.07 -7.79 -6.70
C LYS A 104 -0.63 -8.57 -7.81
N VAL A 105 -1.91 -8.30 -8.05
CA VAL A 105 -2.68 -8.91 -9.14
C VAL A 105 -2.02 -8.62 -10.49
N ASN A 106 -1.65 -7.37 -10.71
CA ASN A 106 -1.01 -6.94 -11.95
C ASN A 106 0.37 -7.57 -12.16
N ALA A 107 1.14 -7.75 -11.08
CA ALA A 107 2.50 -8.28 -11.17
C ALA A 107 2.55 -9.81 -11.29
N SER A 108 1.70 -10.54 -10.54
CA SER A 108 1.89 -11.99 -10.39
C SER A 108 0.61 -12.82 -10.27
N CYS A 109 -0.58 -12.24 -10.34
CA CYS A 109 -1.83 -13.02 -10.26
C CYS A 109 -2.83 -12.63 -11.37
N PRO A 110 -2.50 -12.86 -12.65
CA PRO A 110 -3.33 -12.46 -13.79
C PRO A 110 -4.74 -13.07 -13.78
N GLN A 111 -4.94 -14.22 -13.12
CA GLN A 111 -6.25 -14.85 -12.98
C GLN A 111 -7.29 -14.00 -12.22
N TYR A 112 -6.85 -13.00 -11.45
CA TYR A 112 -7.75 -12.08 -10.74
C TYR A 112 -7.89 -10.71 -11.43
N GLN A 113 -7.27 -10.51 -12.60
CA GLN A 113 -7.23 -9.19 -13.26
C GLN A 113 -8.63 -8.65 -13.57
N ASN A 114 -9.54 -9.49 -14.11
CA ASN A 114 -10.88 -9.05 -14.47
C ASN A 114 -11.71 -8.60 -13.25
N SER A 115 -11.68 -9.37 -12.16
CA SER A 115 -12.39 -9.00 -10.93
C SER A 115 -11.78 -7.76 -10.26
N SER A 116 -10.46 -7.58 -10.37
CA SER A 116 -9.79 -6.34 -9.94
C SER A 116 -10.21 -5.13 -10.79
N ILE A 117 -10.34 -5.27 -12.12
CA ILE A 117 -10.85 -4.20 -12.99
C ILE A 117 -12.29 -3.83 -12.62
N GLU A 118 -13.15 -4.81 -12.35
CA GLU A 118 -14.51 -4.56 -11.86
C GLU A 118 -14.53 -3.81 -10.52
N ALA A 119 -13.63 -4.16 -9.60
CA ALA A 119 -13.47 -3.43 -8.34
C ALA A 119 -13.02 -1.97 -8.57
N CYS A 120 -12.11 -1.73 -9.52
CA CYS A 120 -11.70 -0.37 -9.89
C CYS A 120 -12.88 0.45 -10.42
N ARG A 121 -13.74 -0.14 -11.27
CA ARG A 121 -14.98 0.51 -11.71
C ARG A 121 -15.95 0.74 -10.56
N TYR A 122 -16.02 -0.20 -9.61
CA TYR A 122 -16.80 -0.03 -8.39
C TYR A 122 -16.34 1.18 -7.57
N VAL A 123 -15.03 1.43 -7.48
CA VAL A 123 -14.47 2.65 -6.87
C VAL A 123 -14.96 3.90 -7.59
N LEU A 124 -14.84 3.95 -8.92
CA LEU A 124 -15.24 5.13 -9.70
C LEU A 124 -16.75 5.38 -9.67
N ASN A 125 -17.57 4.34 -9.50
CA ASN A 125 -19.02 4.49 -9.46
C ASN A 125 -19.54 4.87 -8.06
N ASN A 126 -18.96 4.30 -7.00
CA ASN A 126 -19.52 4.42 -5.64
C ASN A 126 -18.72 5.35 -4.72
N TYR A 127 -17.41 5.51 -4.98
CA TYR A 127 -16.50 6.24 -4.09
C TYR A 127 -15.79 7.42 -4.75
N VAL A 128 -16.18 7.83 -5.96
CA VAL A 128 -15.54 8.97 -6.65
C VAL A 128 -15.63 10.28 -5.84
N THR A 129 -16.71 10.46 -5.08
CA THR A 129 -16.86 11.61 -4.16
C THR A 129 -15.83 11.57 -3.04
N VAL A 130 -15.55 10.39 -2.49
CA VAL A 130 -14.51 10.15 -1.48
C VAL A 130 -13.13 10.36 -2.07
N VAL A 131 -12.85 9.82 -3.27
CA VAL A 131 -11.61 10.03 -4.02
C VAL A 131 -11.36 11.53 -4.22
N ASN A 132 -12.34 12.27 -4.73
CA ASN A 132 -12.24 13.70 -4.96
C ASN A 132 -12.03 14.48 -3.65
N LYS A 133 -12.69 14.08 -2.56
CA LYS A 133 -12.48 14.66 -1.23
C LYS A 133 -11.04 14.45 -0.76
N MET A 134 -10.51 13.23 -0.87
CA MET A 134 -9.17 12.86 -0.44
C MET A 134 -8.05 13.59 -1.20
N LEU A 135 -8.30 14.01 -2.44
CA LEU A 135 -7.35 14.80 -3.24
C LEU A 135 -7.42 16.31 -2.98
N ASN A 136 -8.43 16.78 -2.24
CA ASN A 136 -8.68 18.21 -2.05
C ASN A 136 -7.74 18.83 -0.99
N LEU A 137 -7.71 20.17 -0.94
CA LEU A 137 -6.97 20.99 0.02
C LEU A 137 -7.31 20.70 1.49
N SER A 138 -8.54 20.30 1.79
CA SER A 138 -8.99 20.00 3.15
C SER A 138 -8.53 18.65 3.68
N SER A 139 -7.99 17.77 2.83
CA SER A 139 -7.57 16.42 3.24
C SER A 139 -6.19 16.37 3.88
N THR A 140 -5.98 15.31 4.64
CA THR A 140 -4.69 15.05 5.29
C THR A 140 -3.66 14.50 4.30
N THR A 141 -2.37 14.66 4.62
CA THR A 141 -1.28 14.09 3.81
C THR A 141 -1.43 12.57 3.59
N PRO A 142 -1.71 11.73 4.63
CA PRO A 142 -1.92 10.30 4.43
C PRO A 142 -3.09 9.95 3.49
N GLU A 143 -4.20 10.69 3.56
CA GLU A 143 -5.33 10.49 2.65
C GLU A 143 -4.93 10.73 1.18
N ARG A 144 -4.25 11.85 0.90
CA ARG A 144 -3.78 12.16 -0.46
C ARG A 144 -2.86 11.06 -0.98
N LYS A 145 -1.89 10.62 -0.16
CA LYS A 145 -0.97 9.54 -0.53
C LYS A 145 -1.72 8.25 -0.84
N ALA A 146 -2.61 7.80 0.05
CA ALA A 146 -3.38 6.57 -0.14
C ALA A 146 -4.25 6.63 -1.40
N CYS A 147 -4.90 7.77 -1.65
CA CYS A 147 -5.68 7.98 -2.86
C CYS A 147 -4.82 7.92 -4.13
N LEU A 148 -3.67 8.59 -4.13
CA LEU A 148 -2.73 8.53 -5.27
C LEU A 148 -2.15 7.14 -5.48
N LYS A 149 -1.85 6.37 -4.43
CA LYS A 149 -1.44 4.96 -4.54
C LYS A 149 -2.51 4.13 -5.23
N LEU A 150 -3.77 4.27 -4.81
CA LEU A 150 -4.89 3.57 -5.43
C LEU A 150 -5.03 3.93 -6.92
N LEU A 151 -5.06 5.23 -7.25
CA LEU A 151 -5.18 5.68 -8.64
C LEU A 151 -4.00 5.20 -9.50
N THR A 152 -2.78 5.22 -8.96
CA THR A 152 -1.59 4.69 -9.64
C THR A 152 -1.76 3.21 -9.95
N ALA A 153 -2.21 2.40 -8.98
CA ALA A 153 -2.44 0.97 -9.15
C ALA A 153 -3.54 0.68 -10.18
N MET A 154 -4.60 1.51 -10.22
CA MET A 154 -5.68 1.38 -11.21
C MET A 154 -5.20 1.69 -12.63
N VAL A 155 -4.41 2.74 -12.83
CA VAL A 155 -3.80 3.08 -14.13
C VAL A 155 -2.89 1.95 -14.59
N ALA A 156 -2.05 1.45 -13.69
CA ALA A 156 -1.12 0.35 -13.96
C ALA A 156 -1.80 -0.96 -14.33
N LEU A 157 -3.03 -1.20 -13.86
CA LEU A 157 -3.77 -2.45 -14.08
C LEU A 157 -4.43 -2.52 -15.48
N SER A 158 -4.88 -1.38 -16.02
CA SER A 158 -5.54 -1.35 -17.32
C SER A 158 -5.58 0.04 -17.96
N PRO A 159 -5.22 0.17 -19.26
CA PRO A 159 -5.35 1.43 -19.99
C PRO A 159 -6.78 1.98 -20.07
N ALA A 160 -7.79 1.10 -20.00
CA ALA A 160 -9.19 1.53 -19.97
C ALA A 160 -9.51 2.30 -18.68
N LEU A 161 -9.01 1.82 -17.53
CA LEU A 161 -9.18 2.49 -16.24
C LEU A 161 -8.46 3.83 -16.20
N ALA A 162 -7.33 3.97 -16.88
CA ALA A 162 -6.61 5.24 -16.99
C ALA A 162 -7.50 6.35 -17.60
N LYS A 163 -8.28 6.03 -18.63
CA LYS A 163 -9.27 6.97 -19.20
C LYS A 163 -10.40 7.25 -18.21
N ASP A 164 -10.99 6.20 -17.63
CA ASP A 164 -12.11 6.33 -16.70
C ASP A 164 -11.72 7.26 -15.52
N ILE A 165 -10.49 7.14 -15.01
CA ILE A 165 -9.95 8.03 -13.96
C ILE A 165 -9.90 9.48 -14.42
N LEU A 166 -9.39 9.77 -15.62
CA LEU A 166 -9.28 11.15 -16.14
C LEU A 166 -10.65 11.80 -16.42
N VAL A 167 -11.68 10.98 -16.65
CA VAL A 167 -13.06 11.42 -16.83
C VAL A 167 -13.75 11.67 -15.49
N HIS A 168 -13.64 10.75 -14.54
CA HIS A 168 -14.42 10.76 -13.30
C HIS A 168 -13.75 11.51 -12.14
N VAL A 169 -12.42 11.52 -12.07
CA VAL A 169 -11.67 12.17 -10.99
C VAL A 169 -11.42 13.65 -11.32
N ASN A 170 -11.75 14.52 -10.37
CA ASN A 170 -11.64 15.96 -10.51
C ASN A 170 -10.22 16.45 -10.17
N PHE A 171 -9.38 16.52 -11.19
CA PHE A 171 -8.08 17.17 -11.11
C PHE A 171 -8.17 18.67 -11.44
N HIS A 172 -8.86 19.43 -10.59
CA HIS A 172 -8.90 20.88 -10.69
C HIS A 172 -7.49 21.49 -10.53
N SER A 173 -7.22 22.63 -11.19
CA SER A 173 -5.88 23.24 -11.20
C SER A 173 -5.33 23.50 -9.79
N THR A 174 -6.16 23.96 -8.87
CA THR A 174 -5.78 24.17 -7.47
C THR A 174 -5.38 22.88 -6.76
N ASN A 175 -6.05 21.76 -7.06
CA ASN A 175 -5.66 20.46 -6.52
C ASN A 175 -4.32 20.01 -7.13
N VAL A 176 -4.12 20.19 -8.44
CA VAL A 176 -2.85 19.85 -9.10
C VAL A 176 -1.67 20.67 -8.53
N GLU A 177 -1.86 21.97 -8.31
CA GLU A 177 -0.85 22.84 -7.67
C GLU A 177 -0.51 22.35 -6.24
N LEU A 178 -1.51 21.91 -5.49
CA LEU A 178 -1.30 21.32 -4.17
C LEU A 178 -0.50 20.01 -4.24
N LEU A 179 -0.89 19.11 -5.16
CA LEU A 179 -0.26 17.80 -5.32
C LEU A 179 1.18 17.90 -5.83
N THR A 180 1.56 19.05 -6.40
CA THR A 180 2.89 19.30 -6.99
C THR A 180 3.80 20.13 -6.09
N LYS A 181 3.27 20.61 -4.96
CA LYS A 181 4.02 21.43 -4.00
C LYS A 181 5.20 20.65 -3.42
N HIS A 182 6.39 21.24 -3.52
CA HIS A 182 7.59 20.68 -2.95
C HIS A 182 7.64 20.92 -1.43
N THR A 183 7.76 19.86 -0.64
CA THR A 183 7.92 19.94 0.82
C THR A 183 9.35 19.66 1.29
N GLY A 184 10.20 19.08 0.42
CA GLY A 184 11.55 18.64 0.79
C GLY A 184 11.58 17.35 1.61
N GLU A 185 10.41 16.76 1.90
CA GLU A 185 10.28 15.51 2.63
C GLU A 185 10.45 14.32 1.67
N LYS A 186 11.15 13.28 2.14
CA LYS A 186 11.15 11.98 1.46
C LYS A 186 9.74 11.36 1.56
N ASP A 187 9.30 10.68 0.50
CA ASP A 187 7.96 10.09 0.43
C ASP A 187 6.88 11.17 0.52
N SER A 188 7.00 12.25 -0.23
CA SER A 188 6.03 13.36 -0.20
C SER A 188 4.73 13.01 -0.97
N VAL A 189 3.68 13.84 -0.82
CA VAL A 189 2.48 13.76 -1.69
C VAL A 189 2.86 13.93 -3.16
N ARG A 190 3.84 14.82 -3.42
CA ARG A 190 4.38 15.05 -4.76
C ARG A 190 5.00 13.80 -5.35
N ASP A 191 5.76 13.02 -4.58
CA ASP A 191 6.38 11.79 -5.07
C ASP A 191 5.31 10.78 -5.53
N HIS A 192 4.21 10.68 -4.77
CA HIS A 192 3.07 9.84 -5.14
C HIS A 192 2.33 10.38 -6.37
N PHE A 193 2.22 11.70 -6.50
CA PHE A 193 1.60 12.32 -7.66
C PHE A 193 2.44 12.10 -8.91
N VAL A 194 3.77 12.25 -8.82
CA VAL A 194 4.68 11.93 -9.93
C VAL A 194 4.58 10.46 -10.32
N ARG A 195 4.52 9.52 -9.36
CA ARG A 195 4.29 8.09 -9.66
C ARG A 195 2.98 7.84 -10.39
N PHE A 196 1.91 8.51 -9.97
CA PHE A 196 0.62 8.46 -10.66
C PHE A 196 0.75 8.91 -12.12
N LEU A 197 1.44 10.03 -12.38
CA LEU A 197 1.67 10.51 -13.74
C LEU A 197 2.54 9.56 -14.57
N THR A 198 3.61 9.03 -13.97
CA THR A 198 4.51 8.09 -14.64
C THR A 198 3.82 6.79 -15.04
N ALA A 199 2.80 6.35 -14.29
CA ALA A 199 2.02 5.16 -14.68
C ALA A 199 1.34 5.32 -16.05
N PHE A 200 0.94 6.52 -16.46
CA PHE A 200 0.41 6.77 -17.81
C PHE A 200 1.48 6.73 -18.90
N LEU A 201 2.73 7.02 -18.54
CA LEU A 201 3.86 7.04 -19.47
C LEU A 201 4.37 5.62 -19.74
N VAL A 202 4.44 4.80 -18.71
CA VAL A 202 4.92 3.41 -18.78
C VAL A 202 4.05 2.56 -19.69
N ASP A 203 2.71 2.66 -19.57
CA ASP A 203 1.79 1.87 -20.38
C ASP A 203 1.70 2.37 -21.84
N GLY A 204 2.18 3.59 -22.12
CA GLY A 204 2.29 4.14 -23.48
C GLY A 204 0.96 4.30 -24.22
N HIS A 205 -0.18 4.17 -23.53
CA HIS A 205 -1.50 4.16 -24.16
C HIS A 205 -1.90 5.58 -24.62
N TYR A 206 -1.61 5.87 -25.90
CA TYR A 206 -1.70 7.21 -26.49
C TYR A 206 -3.02 7.95 -26.20
N PRO A 207 -4.22 7.36 -26.33
CA PRO A 207 -5.46 8.08 -26.02
C PRO A 207 -5.58 8.53 -24.56
N ALA A 208 -5.05 7.77 -23.61
CA ALA A 208 -5.07 8.15 -22.19
C ALA A 208 -4.03 9.25 -21.92
N LEU A 209 -2.87 9.14 -22.56
CA LEU A 209 -1.82 10.16 -22.47
C LEU A 209 -2.26 11.50 -23.10
N SER A 210 -2.90 11.49 -24.26
CA SER A 210 -3.45 12.71 -24.87
C SER A 210 -4.43 13.39 -23.92
N MET A 211 -5.36 12.62 -23.35
CA MET A 211 -6.33 13.13 -22.39
C MET A 211 -5.67 13.71 -21.13
N LEU A 212 -4.59 13.09 -20.64
CA LEU A 212 -3.80 13.60 -19.51
C LEU A 212 -3.13 14.94 -19.86
N LEU A 213 -2.50 15.03 -21.03
CA LEU A 213 -1.77 16.22 -21.49
C LEU A 213 -2.70 17.40 -21.79
N GLU A 214 -3.94 17.13 -22.18
CA GLU A 214 -4.98 18.15 -22.39
C GLU A 214 -5.46 18.79 -21.05
N LYS A 215 -5.22 18.15 -19.90
CA LYS A 215 -5.59 18.71 -18.60
C LYS A 215 -4.59 19.82 -18.20
N LYS A 216 -5.14 21.01 -17.96
CA LYS A 216 -4.34 22.19 -17.54
C LYS A 216 -3.52 21.87 -16.28
N GLY A 217 -2.24 22.25 -16.31
CA GLY A 217 -1.30 22.09 -15.20
C GLY A 217 -0.61 20.72 -15.13
N PHE A 218 -1.05 19.71 -15.88
CA PHE A 218 -0.40 18.39 -15.84
C PHE A 218 0.96 18.39 -16.53
N ILE A 219 1.09 19.01 -17.72
CA ILE A 219 2.37 19.06 -18.45
C ILE A 219 3.47 19.73 -17.62
N THR A 220 3.18 20.88 -17.03
CA THR A 220 4.14 21.61 -16.18
C THR A 220 4.53 20.79 -14.96
N SER A 221 3.59 20.01 -14.41
CA SER A 221 3.82 19.11 -13.29
C SER A 221 4.69 17.91 -13.65
N ILE A 222 4.48 17.31 -14.83
CA ILE A 222 5.30 16.21 -15.35
C ILE A 222 6.73 16.70 -15.55
N ILE A 223 6.93 17.80 -16.26
CA ILE A 223 8.26 18.33 -16.58
C ILE A 223 9.01 18.73 -15.29
N GLY A 224 8.36 19.46 -14.38
CA GLY A 224 8.95 19.82 -13.08
C GLY A 224 9.17 18.61 -12.16
N GLY A 225 8.35 17.56 -12.29
CA GLY A 225 8.51 16.29 -11.60
C GLY A 225 9.76 15.54 -12.07
N LEU A 226 9.90 15.37 -13.39
CA LEU A 226 11.02 14.66 -14.03
C LEU A 226 12.38 15.31 -13.75
N GLN A 227 12.45 16.65 -13.75
CA GLN A 227 13.69 17.38 -13.44
C GLN A 227 14.19 17.17 -12.01
N ALA A 228 13.31 16.80 -11.08
CA ALA A 228 13.65 16.63 -9.67
C ALA A 228 13.91 15.17 -9.27
N ILE A 229 13.87 14.23 -10.22
CA ILE A 229 14.19 12.83 -9.98
C ILE A 229 15.72 12.73 -9.79
N PRO A 230 16.22 12.24 -8.64
CA PRO A 230 17.66 12.08 -8.43
C PRO A 230 18.28 11.16 -9.49
N ALA A 231 19.52 11.44 -9.90
CA ALA A 231 20.24 10.63 -10.91
C ALA A 231 20.48 9.15 -10.49
N ASN A 232 20.21 8.77 -9.24
CA ASN A 232 20.24 7.37 -8.80
C ASN A 232 18.88 6.67 -8.95
N SER A 233 17.82 7.41 -9.28
CA SER A 233 16.52 6.89 -9.73
C SER A 233 16.46 6.76 -11.26
N PHE A 234 17.60 6.95 -11.92
CA PHE A 234 17.85 6.85 -13.36
C PHE A 234 17.94 5.39 -13.84
N ASN A 235 17.15 4.48 -13.25
CA ASN A 235 16.76 3.26 -13.96
C ASN A 235 15.61 3.54 -14.93
N LEU A 236 14.82 4.61 -14.75
CA LEU A 236 13.72 4.87 -15.67
C LEU A 236 14.22 5.20 -17.10
N TYR A 237 15.35 5.89 -17.25
CA TYR A 237 15.83 6.31 -18.59
C TYR A 237 16.57 5.18 -19.34
N THR A 238 17.25 4.27 -18.63
CA THR A 238 17.85 3.06 -19.24
C THR A 238 16.81 1.98 -19.49
N THR A 239 15.81 1.82 -18.61
CA THR A 239 14.67 0.91 -18.81
C THR A 239 13.73 1.36 -19.94
N ILE A 240 13.71 2.64 -20.32
CA ILE A 240 12.94 3.14 -21.47
C ILE A 240 13.69 2.90 -22.80
N HIS A 241 15.02 2.85 -22.79
CA HIS A 241 15.82 2.74 -24.02
C HIS A 241 16.03 1.28 -24.47
N ASP A 242 16.07 0.34 -23.52
CA ASP A 242 16.05 -1.08 -23.85
C ASP A 242 14.60 -1.55 -23.80
N GLY A 243 14.06 -2.00 -24.93
CA GLY A 243 12.67 -2.45 -25.02
C GLY A 243 12.41 -3.60 -24.04
N PHE A 244 11.77 -3.30 -22.91
CA PHE A 244 11.60 -4.25 -21.82
C PHE A 244 10.13 -4.45 -21.44
N ASN A 245 9.72 -5.71 -21.62
CA ASN A 245 8.75 -6.44 -20.85
C ASN A 245 8.20 -5.76 -19.57
N SER A 246 6.89 -5.51 -19.60
CA SER A 246 6.07 -4.88 -18.55
C SER A 246 6.35 -5.37 -17.10
N TRP A 247 6.79 -6.62 -16.91
CA TRP A 247 7.02 -7.21 -15.58
C TRP A 247 8.21 -6.64 -14.80
N GLU A 248 9.29 -6.17 -15.44
CA GLU A 248 10.45 -5.61 -14.72
C GLU A 248 10.18 -4.20 -14.15
N ILE A 249 9.29 -3.43 -14.80
CA ILE A 249 8.83 -2.14 -14.28
C ILE A 249 7.93 -2.35 -13.06
N TYR A 250 7.15 -3.44 -13.03
CA TYR A 250 6.34 -3.79 -11.86
C TYR A 250 7.18 -4.35 -10.72
N ASP A 251 8.24 -5.10 -10.99
CA ASP A 251 9.22 -5.48 -9.98
C ASP A 251 9.94 -4.26 -9.42
N HIS A 252 10.21 -3.21 -10.23
CA HIS A 252 10.64 -1.93 -9.70
C HIS A 252 9.52 -1.24 -8.90
N LEU A 253 8.28 -1.13 -9.38
CA LEU A 253 7.19 -0.53 -8.58
C LEU A 253 6.93 -1.29 -7.26
N LEU A 254 7.13 -2.60 -7.24
CA LEU A 254 7.06 -3.46 -6.05
C LEU A 254 8.31 -3.33 -5.17
N SER A 255 9.53 -3.29 -5.73
CA SER A 255 10.77 -3.05 -4.96
C SER A 255 10.81 -1.65 -4.36
N TRP A 256 10.07 -0.70 -4.94
CA TRP A 256 9.91 0.64 -4.39
C TRP A 256 8.87 0.69 -3.25
N ASN A 257 8.01 -0.32 -3.07
CA ASN A 257 7.22 -0.49 -1.85
C ASN A 257 8.10 -0.97 -0.67
N SER A 258 9.20 -1.67 -0.94
CA SER A 258 10.16 -2.14 0.05
C SER A 258 11.09 -1.04 0.60
N LEU A 259 10.96 0.21 0.11
CA LEU A 259 11.77 1.38 0.48
C LEU A 259 11.01 2.46 1.28
N CYS A 260 9.76 2.15 1.69
CA CYS A 260 8.98 2.90 2.67
C CYS A 260 9.24 2.36 4.08
#